data_AF-A0A915EVV6-F1
#
_entry.id   AF-A0A915EVV6-F1
#
_cell.length_a   1.000
_cell.length_b   1.000
_cell.length_c   1.000
_cell.angle_alpha   90.00
_cell.angle_beta   90.00
_cell.angle_gamma   90.00
#
_symmetry.space_group_name_H-M   'P 1'
#
loop_
_entity.id
_entity.type
_entity.pdbx_description
1 polymer ?
#
loop_
_entity_poly.entity_id
_entity_poly.type
_entity_poly.pdbx_seq_one_letter_code
_entity_poly.pdbx_strand_id
1 'polypeptide(L)' 'MVSQRITAAISQLNKECIICHQQNILENYKELRCSHTFHKNCIDEWLRVKPTCPLCRSEVLLENNG' A
#
# COMPACT_ATOMS: atom_id res chain seq x y z
N MET A 1 -28.10 -6.44 -23.81
CA MET A 1 -26.83 -6.97 -23.26
C MET A 1 -26.39 -5.99 -22.20
N VAL A 2 -26.36 -6.44 -20.96
CA VAL A 2 -26.68 -5.64 -19.77
C VAL A 2 -25.81 -4.40 -19.58
N SER A 3 -26.49 -3.32 -19.21
CA SER A 3 -26.03 -2.00 -18.81
C SER A 3 -24.66 -1.96 -18.13
N GLN A 4 -23.61 -1.61 -18.88
CA GLN A 4 -22.32 -1.22 -18.32
C GLN A 4 -22.39 0.26 -17.87
N ARG A 5 -23.26 0.54 -16.90
CA ARG A 5 -23.32 1.84 -16.18
C ARG A 5 -23.05 1.64 -14.69
N ILE A 6 -22.12 0.76 -14.36
CA ILE A 6 -21.58 0.66 -12.99
C ILE A 6 -20.33 1.53 -12.97
N THR A 7 -20.60 2.79 -12.66
CA THR A 7 -19.77 3.83 -12.08
C THR A 7 -18.29 3.48 -11.92
N ALA A 8 -17.43 4.34 -12.46
CA ALA A 8 -15.99 4.47 -12.20
C ALA A 8 -15.61 4.67 -10.70
N ALA A 9 -16.49 4.31 -9.76
CA ALA A 9 -16.37 4.42 -8.32
C ALA A 9 -16.08 3.07 -7.63
N ILE A 10 -16.08 1.93 -8.34
CA ILE A 10 -15.78 0.61 -7.75
C ILE A 10 -14.27 0.27 -7.81
N SER A 11 -13.43 1.11 -8.40
CA SER A 11 -11.99 0.81 -8.53
C SER A 11 -11.15 1.14 -7.29
N GLN A 12 -11.73 1.77 -6.25
CA GLN A 12 -10.94 2.39 -5.18
C GLN A 12 -11.38 2.01 -3.75
N LEU A 13 -12.19 0.96 -3.60
CA LEU A 13 -12.69 0.51 -2.29
C LEU A 13 -11.99 -0.74 -1.75
N ASN A 14 -10.92 -1.20 -2.39
CA ASN A 14 -10.13 -2.33 -1.90
C ASN A 14 -8.73 -1.85 -1.51
N LYS A 15 -8.56 -1.40 -0.26
CA LYS A 15 -7.22 -1.20 0.34
C LYS A 15 -6.61 -2.58 0.66
N GLU A 16 -6.39 -3.38 -0.38
CA GLU A 16 -5.65 -4.62 -0.29
C GLU A 16 -4.16 -4.30 -0.11
N CYS A 17 -3.52 -4.97 0.84
CA CYS A 17 -2.08 -4.85 0.95
C CYS A 17 -1.44 -5.70 -0.16
N ILE A 18 -0.80 -5.08 -1.15
CA ILE A 18 -0.15 -5.81 -2.26
C ILE A 18 1.04 -6.68 -1.84
N ILE A 19 1.45 -6.62 -0.57
CA ILE A 19 2.55 -7.43 -0.04
C ILE A 19 2.02 -8.82 0.35
N CYS A 20 0.86 -8.88 1.01
CA CYS A 20 0.24 -10.13 1.46
C CYS A 20 -1.04 -10.50 0.69
N HIS A 21 -1.49 -9.63 -0.22
CA HIS A 21 -2.72 -9.73 -1.01
C HIS A 21 -3.98 -9.94 -0.16
N GLN A 22 -3.95 -9.53 1.11
CA GLN A 22 -5.05 -9.67 2.06
C GLN A 22 -5.57 -8.30 2.51
N GLN A 23 -6.86 -8.28 2.85
CA GLN A 23 -7.55 -7.11 3.37
C GLN A 23 -7.85 -7.35 4.85
N ASN A 24 -6.91 -6.95 5.70
CA ASN A 24 -7.02 -7.17 7.15
C ASN A 24 -7.32 -5.85 7.86
N ILE A 25 -8.60 -5.61 8.14
CA ILE A 25 -9.08 -4.41 8.85
C ILE A 25 -8.65 -4.33 10.32
N LEU A 26 -8.20 -5.46 10.90
CA LEU A 26 -7.74 -5.52 12.29
C LEU A 26 -6.24 -5.25 12.41
N GLU A 27 -5.49 -5.31 11.31
CA GLU A 27 -4.06 -5.02 11.33
C GLU A 27 -3.78 -3.53 11.35
N ASN A 28 -2.66 -3.17 11.96
CA ASN A 28 -2.17 -1.81 11.92
C ASN A 28 -1.70 -1.50 10.51
N TYR A 29 -2.17 -0.41 9.94
CA TYR A 29 -1.70 0.09 8.66
C TYR A 29 -0.66 1.19 8.87
N LYS A 30 0.37 1.22 8.02
CA LYS A 30 1.38 2.26 7.99
C LYS A 30 1.32 2.97 6.64
N GLU A 31 1.19 4.28 6.70
CA GLU A 31 1.25 5.15 5.54
C GLU A 31 2.70 5.61 5.32
N LEU A 32 3.17 5.48 4.08
CA LEU A 32 4.48 5.97 3.65
C LEU A 32 4.40 7.44 3.24
N ARG A 33 5.56 8.08 3.14
CA ARG A 33 5.69 9.47 2.64
C ARG A 33 5.19 9.65 1.21
N CYS A 34 5.11 8.58 0.42
CA CYS A 34 4.51 8.57 -0.92
C CYS A 34 2.97 8.41 -0.91
N SER A 35 2.31 8.59 0.24
CA SER A 35 0.86 8.41 0.45
C SER A 35 0.31 7.00 0.18
N HIS A 36 1.17 6.00 0.10
CA HIS A 36 0.74 4.60 0.01
C HIS A 36 0.62 3.98 1.39
N THR A 37 -0.45 3.22 1.60
CA THR A 37 -0.75 2.56 2.88
C THR A 37 -0.62 1.05 2.76
N PHE A 38 0.09 0.41 3.68
CA PHE A 38 0.25 -1.05 3.74
C PHE A 38 0.10 -1.54 5.17
N HIS A 39 -0.07 -2.85 5.38
CA HIS A 39 0.02 -3.41 6.73
C HIS A 39 1.40 -3.14 7.31
N LYS A 40 1.42 -2.70 8.57
CA LYS A 40 2.62 -2.40 9.34
C LYS A 40 3.56 -3.60 9.36
N ASN A 41 3.04 -4.81 9.53
CA ASN A 41 3.86 -6.02 9.54
C ASN A 41 4.48 -6.30 8.17
N CYS A 42 3.66 -6.24 7.12
CA CYS A 42 4.11 -6.49 5.75
C CYS A 42 5.15 -5.46 5.28
N ILE A 43 4.90 -4.17 5.54
CA ILE A 43 5.86 -3.13 5.18
C ILE A 43 7.11 -3.21 6.05
N ASP A 44 7.02 -3.57 7.33
CA ASP A 44 8.22 -3.74 8.19
C ASP A 44 9.14 -4.82 7.63
N GLU A 45 8.60 -5.98 7.26
CA GLU A 45 9.38 -7.06 6.66
C GLU A 45 9.98 -6.64 5.31
N TRP A 46 9.18 -5.98 4.47
CA TRP A 46 9.67 -5.45 3.19
C TRP A 46 10.81 -4.46 3.38
N LEU A 47 10.70 -3.51 4.32
CA LEU A 47 11.72 -2.51 4.62
C LEU A 47 13.04 -3.13 5.13
N ARG A 48 13.00 -4.31 5.77
CA ARG A 48 14.22 -5.04 6.17
C ARG A 48 15.03 -5.51 4.97
N VAL A 49 14.37 -5.82 3.85
CA VAL A 49 15.02 -6.28 2.62
C VAL A 49 15.30 -5.10 1.69
N LYS A 50 14.29 -4.25 1.45
CA LYS A 50 14.38 -3.05 0.62
C LYS A 50 13.57 -1.89 1.22
N PRO A 51 14.23 -0.79 1.63
CA PRO A 51 13.56 0.37 2.20
C PRO A 51 12.87 1.28 1.15
N THR A 52 12.20 0.68 0.16
CA THR A 52 11.54 1.37 -0.96
C THR A 52 10.07 0.99 -1.04
N CYS A 53 9.21 1.90 -1.46
CA CYS A 53 7.78 1.62 -1.65
C CYS A 53 7.56 0.58 -2.76
N PRO A 54 6.77 -0.49 -2.53
CA PRO A 54 6.52 -1.50 -3.55
C PRO A 54 5.61 -1.03 -4.70
N LEU A 55 4.82 0.04 -4.52
CA LEU A 55 4.02 0.63 -5.62
C LEU A 55 4.83 1.59 -6.49
N CYS A 56 5.42 2.61 -5.88
CA CYS A 56 6.03 3.72 -6.61
C CYS A 56 7.56 3.72 -6.57
N ARG A 57 8.19 2.78 -5.86
CA ARG A 57 9.64 2.70 -5.64
C ARG A 57 10.24 3.93 -4.94
N SER A 58 9.43 4.83 -4.40
CA SER A 58 9.92 5.94 -3.58
C SER A 58 10.55 5.41 -2.30
N GLU A 59 11.73 5.92 -1.95
CA GLU A 59 12.40 5.56 -0.71
C GLU A 59 11.54 5.96 0.49
N VAL A 60 11.41 5.00 1.42
CA VAL A 60 10.56 5.17 2.61
C VAL A 60 11.29 5.98 3.69
N LEU A 61 12.62 6.02 3.59
CA LEU A 61 13.54 6.72 4.46
C LEU A 61 14.17 7.88 3.69
N LEU A 62 13.50 9.03 3.63
CA LEU A 62 14.25 10.28 3.54
C LEU A 62 14.60 10.69 4.97
N GLU A 63 15.57 10.01 5.56
CA GLU A 63 16.51 10.69 6.44
C GLU A 63 17.77 10.93 5.63
N ASN A 64 17.85 12.13 5.04
CA ASN A 64 19.13 12.74 4.73
C ASN A 64 19.87 12.89 6.06
N ASN A 65 20.80 11.99 6.35
CA ASN A 65 21.91 12.31 7.24
C ASN A 65 23.18 12.10 6.42
N GLY A 66 23.88 13.21 6.21
CA GLY A 66 25.04 13.34 5.32
C GLY A 66 26.30 12.67 5.83
#